data_AF-A0A7S1GX01-F1
#
_entry.id   AF-A0A7S1GX01-F1
#
_cell.length_a   1.000
_cell.length_b   1.000
_cell.length_c   1.000
_cell.angle_alpha   90.00
_cell.angle_beta   90.00
_cell.angle_gamma   90.00
#
_symmetry.space_group_name_H-M   'P 1'
#
loop_
_entity.id
_entity.type
_entity.pdbx_description
1 polymer ?
#
loop_
_entity_poly.entity_id
_entity_poly.type
_entity_poly.pdbx_seq_one_letter_code
_entity_poly.pdbx_strand_id
1 'polypeptide(L)'
;TAVVNNLDDALTHLRRQKAEGAISVKSYNQPRRDQRQQLLEAARRTDMMVVPEGGALFQANMSMVVDGHTTVEHALPLAEVWDDVKQLWSQQSTGYTPTLNVGYGGLDGEHYWYARTEVWKHPLLSRYV
;
A
#
# COMPACT_ATOMS: atom_id res chain seq x y z
N THR A 1 2.83 16.44 -1.50
CA THR A 1 1.90 15.55 -0.78
C THR A 1 0.60 16.29 -0.52
N ALA A 2 -0.55 15.65 -0.73
CA ALA A 2 -1.85 16.25 -0.45
C ALA A 2 -2.04 16.38 1.07
N VAL A 3 -2.41 17.59 1.54
CA VAL A 3 -2.69 17.82 2.96
C VAL A 3 -4.10 17.33 3.28
N VAL A 4 -4.22 16.55 4.34
CA VAL A 4 -5.50 16.02 4.87
C VAL A 4 -5.54 16.30 6.37
N ASN A 5 -6.21 17.37 6.78
CA ASN A 5 -6.38 17.71 8.20
C ASN A 5 -7.70 17.19 8.75
N ASN A 6 -8.70 17.07 7.88
CA ASN A 6 -10.06 16.66 8.19
C ASN A 6 -10.69 15.87 7.01
N LEU A 7 -11.92 15.42 7.21
CA LEU A 7 -12.67 14.66 6.19
C LEU A 7 -12.96 15.45 4.91
N ASP A 8 -13.18 16.77 5.01
CA ASP A 8 -13.50 17.60 3.84
C ASP A 8 -12.28 17.76 2.92
N ASP A 9 -11.09 17.83 3.49
CA ASP A 9 -9.83 17.78 2.71
C ASP A 9 -9.74 16.45 1.96
N ALA A 10 -9.97 15.32 2.65
CA ALA A 10 -9.94 13.99 2.02
C ALA A 10 -10.99 13.88 0.89
N LEU A 11 -12.22 14.31 1.12
CA LEU A 11 -13.29 14.31 0.12
C LEU A 11 -12.94 15.15 -1.10
N THR A 12 -12.32 16.31 -0.90
CA THR A 12 -11.89 17.19 -1.99
C THR A 12 -10.88 16.47 -2.89
N HIS A 13 -9.89 15.82 -2.31
CA HIS A 13 -8.88 15.08 -3.08
C HIS A 13 -9.48 13.89 -3.83
N LEU A 14 -10.32 13.09 -3.18
CA LEU A 14 -10.91 11.89 -3.80
C LEU A 14 -11.92 12.23 -4.88
N ARG A 15 -12.76 13.26 -4.69
CA ARG A 15 -13.69 13.74 -5.73
C ARG A 15 -12.94 14.22 -6.96
N ARG A 16 -11.84 14.96 -6.78
CA ARG A 16 -11.00 15.41 -7.89
C ARG A 16 -10.42 14.23 -8.66
N GLN A 17 -9.81 13.25 -7.96
CA GLN A 17 -9.27 12.05 -8.61
C GLN A 17 -10.37 11.24 -9.31
N LYS A 18 -11.55 11.07 -8.70
CA LYS A 18 -12.67 10.36 -9.33
C LYS A 18 -13.19 11.08 -10.57
N ALA A 19 -13.24 12.41 -10.57
CA ALA A 19 -13.60 13.20 -11.74
C ALA A 19 -12.61 13.01 -12.91
N GLU A 20 -11.35 12.71 -12.60
CA GLU A 20 -10.30 12.34 -13.57
C GLU A 20 -10.36 10.85 -13.98
N GLY A 21 -11.31 10.07 -13.45
CA GLY A 21 -11.52 8.65 -13.78
C GLY A 21 -10.82 7.66 -12.85
N ALA A 22 -10.24 8.11 -11.74
CA ALA A 22 -9.61 7.20 -10.78
C ALA A 22 -10.64 6.30 -10.08
N ILE A 23 -10.30 5.01 -9.95
CA ILE A 23 -11.08 4.01 -9.21
C ILE A 23 -10.53 3.77 -7.78
N SER A 24 -9.33 4.27 -7.51
CA SER A 24 -8.62 4.08 -6.25
C SER A 24 -7.78 5.30 -5.90
N VAL A 25 -7.59 5.54 -4.61
CA VAL A 25 -6.58 6.47 -4.10
C VAL A 25 -5.39 5.71 -3.53
N LYS A 26 -4.17 6.09 -3.93
CA LYS A 26 -2.94 5.61 -3.32
C LYS A 26 -2.68 6.40 -2.02
N SER A 27 -2.88 5.76 -0.86
CA SER A 27 -2.67 6.39 0.45
C SER A 27 -1.22 6.24 0.89
N TYR A 28 -0.38 7.20 0.49
CA TYR A 28 1.05 7.17 0.76
C TYR A 28 1.37 7.69 2.17
N ASN A 29 1.75 6.81 3.08
CA ASN A 29 2.35 7.11 4.40
C ASN A 29 1.68 8.23 5.21
N GLN A 30 0.35 8.27 5.29
CA GLN A 30 -0.35 9.16 6.22
C GLN A 30 -0.04 8.74 7.67
N PRO A 31 0.73 9.54 8.45
CA PRO A 31 1.29 9.08 9.72
C PRO A 31 0.20 8.94 10.78
N ARG A 32 -0.75 9.87 10.82
CA ARG A 32 -1.82 9.85 11.82
C ARG A 32 -2.91 8.88 11.38
N ARG A 33 -3.37 8.06 12.33
CA ARG A 33 -4.42 7.05 12.06
C ARG A 33 -5.75 7.71 11.67
N ASP A 34 -6.09 8.82 12.28
CA ASP A 34 -7.32 9.57 11.96
C ASP A 34 -7.32 10.07 10.51
N GLN A 35 -6.18 10.47 9.94
CA GLN A 35 -6.07 10.83 8.52
C GLN A 35 -6.38 9.64 7.60
N ARG A 36 -5.90 8.44 7.96
CA ARG A 36 -6.21 7.22 7.20
C ARG A 36 -7.71 6.89 7.27
N GLN A 37 -8.32 7.07 8.43
CA GLN A 37 -9.76 6.86 8.61
C GLN A 37 -10.60 7.92 7.87
N GLN A 38 -10.14 9.17 7.82
CA GLN A 38 -10.76 10.23 7.00
C GLN A 38 -10.71 9.88 5.51
N LEU A 39 -9.59 9.33 5.01
CA LEU A 39 -9.49 8.84 3.64
C LEU A 39 -10.42 7.67 3.36
N LEU A 40 -10.54 6.71 4.29
CA LEU A 40 -11.45 5.57 4.16
C LEU A 40 -12.92 6.02 4.11
N GLU A 41 -13.31 6.96 4.96
CA GLU A 41 -14.66 7.53 4.95
C GLU A 41 -14.93 8.31 3.67
N ALA A 42 -13.98 9.13 3.22
CA ALA A 42 -14.09 9.80 1.94
C ALA A 42 -14.24 8.80 0.79
N ALA A 43 -13.46 7.71 0.81
CA ALA A 43 -13.50 6.67 -0.20
C ALA A 43 -14.83 5.90 -0.24
N ARG A 44 -15.43 5.63 0.92
CA ARG A 44 -16.81 5.08 0.98
C ARG A 44 -17.81 6.01 0.32
N ARG A 45 -17.74 7.32 0.59
CA ARG A 45 -18.67 8.31 0.02
C ARG A 45 -18.45 8.53 -1.47
N THR A 46 -17.23 8.37 -1.94
CA THR A 46 -16.89 8.51 -3.34
C THR A 46 -16.90 7.19 -4.09
N ASP A 47 -17.21 6.05 -3.46
CA ASP A 47 -17.13 4.72 -4.07
C ASP A 47 -15.79 4.51 -4.80
N MET A 48 -14.71 4.60 -4.01
CA MET A 48 -13.32 4.40 -4.45
C MET A 48 -12.64 3.41 -3.51
N MET A 49 -11.63 2.71 -4.04
CA MET A 49 -10.74 1.88 -3.24
C MET A 49 -9.67 2.72 -2.54
N VAL A 50 -9.20 2.27 -1.37
CA VAL A 50 -8.03 2.84 -0.69
C VAL A 50 -6.91 1.82 -0.70
N VAL A 51 -5.87 2.11 -1.47
CA VAL A 51 -4.70 1.24 -1.62
C VAL A 51 -3.51 1.92 -0.93
N PRO A 52 -3.16 1.56 0.32
CA PRO A 52 -2.01 2.11 1.01
C PRO A 52 -0.70 1.58 0.42
N GLU A 53 0.41 2.29 0.63
CA GLU A 53 1.73 1.79 0.22
C GLU A 53 2.13 0.52 0.99
N GLY A 54 1.68 0.35 2.23
CA GLY A 54 2.27 -0.61 3.16
C GLY A 54 3.69 -0.20 3.50
N GLY A 55 3.90 0.18 4.76
CA GLY A 55 5.21 0.65 5.20
C GLY A 55 6.13 -0.52 5.55
N ALA A 56 7.42 -0.25 5.63
CA ALA A 56 8.40 -1.13 6.29
C ALA A 56 8.22 -1.17 7.82
N LEU A 57 7.00 -0.97 8.33
CA LEU A 57 6.64 -1.02 9.74
C LEU A 57 5.40 -1.90 9.92
N PHE A 58 5.60 -3.07 10.53
CA PHE A 58 4.57 -4.09 10.68
C PHE A 58 3.29 -3.57 11.37
N GLN A 59 3.43 -2.82 12.46
CA GLN A 59 2.30 -2.29 13.23
C GLN A 59 1.48 -1.28 12.42
N ALA A 60 2.12 -0.50 11.54
CA ALA A 60 1.41 0.40 10.64
C ALA A 60 0.56 -0.40 9.64
N ASN A 61 1.12 -1.46 9.06
CA ASN A 61 0.41 -2.34 8.13
C ASN A 61 -0.78 -3.03 8.80
N MET A 62 -0.59 -3.57 10.01
CA MET A 62 -1.69 -4.16 10.78
C MET A 62 -2.79 -3.14 11.09
N SER A 63 -2.43 -1.88 11.39
CA SER A 63 -3.44 -0.83 11.58
C SER A 63 -4.25 -0.56 10.30
N MET A 64 -3.63 -0.67 9.12
CA MET A 64 -4.32 -0.50 7.84
C MET A 64 -5.32 -1.63 7.57
N VAL A 65 -4.95 -2.87 7.92
CA VAL A 65 -5.83 -4.05 7.87
C VAL A 65 -7.02 -3.85 8.81
N VAL A 66 -6.76 -3.46 10.06
CA VAL A 66 -7.81 -3.22 11.07
C VAL A 66 -8.73 -2.05 10.69
N ASP A 67 -8.20 -1.00 10.07
CA ASP A 67 -9.01 0.13 9.61
C ASP A 67 -9.85 -0.23 8.36
N GLY A 68 -9.58 -1.36 7.70
CA GLY A 68 -10.36 -1.84 6.55
C GLY A 68 -9.93 -1.25 5.21
N HIS A 69 -8.62 -1.03 5.02
CA HIS A 69 -8.09 -0.67 3.69
C HIS A 69 -8.37 -1.77 2.67
N THR A 70 -8.48 -1.41 1.38
CA THR A 70 -8.80 -2.37 0.32
C THR A 70 -7.69 -3.41 0.14
N THR A 71 -6.43 -3.01 0.32
CA THR A 71 -5.25 -3.86 0.21
C THR A 71 -4.17 -3.38 1.18
N VAL A 72 -3.11 -4.16 1.36
CA VAL A 72 -1.81 -3.70 1.83
C VAL A 72 -0.81 -4.03 0.73
N GLU A 73 -0.17 -3.01 0.18
CA GLU A 73 0.90 -3.17 -0.79
C GLU A 73 2.25 -3.40 -0.07
N HIS A 74 3.25 -3.90 -0.78
CA HIS A 74 4.53 -4.35 -0.23
C HIS A 74 4.47 -5.49 0.78
N ALA A 75 5.61 -6.16 0.95
CA ALA A 75 5.73 -7.27 1.89
C ALA A 75 5.62 -6.77 3.33
N LEU A 76 5.07 -7.59 4.23
CA LEU A 76 5.25 -7.36 5.66
C LEU A 76 6.75 -7.44 5.99
N PRO A 77 7.28 -6.54 6.85
CA PRO A 77 8.70 -6.53 7.22
C PRO A 77 9.02 -7.58 8.28
N LEU A 78 8.56 -8.82 8.07
CA LEU A 78 8.73 -9.97 8.95
C LEU A 78 9.11 -11.20 8.12
N ALA A 79 9.99 -12.05 8.65
CA ALA A 79 10.36 -13.30 8.02
C ALA A 79 9.21 -14.33 8.03
N GLU A 80 8.40 -14.33 9.10
CA GLU A 80 7.30 -15.27 9.27
C GLU A 80 6.02 -14.56 9.71
N VAL A 81 4.89 -15.03 9.18
CA VAL A 81 3.54 -14.59 9.55
C VAL A 81 2.88 -15.69 10.38
N TRP A 82 2.70 -15.40 11.67
CA TRP A 82 2.17 -16.34 12.65
C TRP A 82 0.63 -16.39 12.66
N ASP A 83 0.07 -17.27 13.49
CA ASP A 83 -1.37 -17.56 13.54
C ASP A 83 -2.23 -16.39 13.98
N ASP A 84 -1.71 -15.51 14.85
CA ASP A 84 -2.37 -14.30 15.28
C ASP A 84 -2.65 -13.33 14.10
N VAL A 85 -1.67 -13.13 13.23
CA VAL A 85 -1.82 -12.30 12.02
C VAL A 85 -2.77 -12.96 11.04
N LYS A 86 -2.64 -14.26 10.79
CA LYS A 86 -3.53 -15.01 9.89
C LYS A 86 -4.98 -14.97 10.38
N GLN A 87 -5.20 -15.14 11.67
CA GLN A 87 -6.52 -15.08 12.29
C GLN A 87 -7.11 -13.67 12.23
N LEU A 88 -6.31 -12.62 12.48
CA LEU A 88 -6.76 -11.23 12.39
C LEU A 88 -7.15 -10.87 10.95
N TRP A 89 -6.27 -11.15 9.99
CA TRP A 89 -6.42 -10.73 8.61
C TRP A 89 -7.56 -11.47 7.90
N SER A 90 -7.72 -12.78 8.16
CA SER A 90 -8.77 -13.59 7.54
C SER A 90 -10.20 -13.14 7.88
N GLN A 91 -10.37 -12.34 8.93
CA GLN A 91 -11.67 -11.72 9.29
C GLN A 91 -11.95 -10.42 8.53
N GLN A 92 -10.99 -9.92 7.75
CA GLN A 92 -11.09 -8.71 6.95
C GLN A 92 -11.17 -9.04 5.45
N SER A 93 -11.68 -8.09 4.66
CA SER A 93 -11.67 -8.17 3.20
C SER A 93 -10.46 -7.45 2.57
N THR A 94 -9.43 -7.14 3.35
CA THR A 94 -8.21 -6.48 2.89
C THR A 94 -7.35 -7.42 2.07
N GLY A 95 -7.03 -7.06 0.83
CA GLY A 95 -6.08 -7.77 -0.03
C GLY A 95 -4.62 -7.64 0.42
N TYR A 96 -3.73 -8.38 -0.23
CA TYR A 96 -2.29 -8.32 0.02
C TYR A 96 -1.51 -8.40 -1.30
N THR A 97 -0.71 -7.38 -1.58
CA THR A 97 0.13 -7.28 -2.79
C THR A 97 1.60 -7.12 -2.39
N PRO A 98 2.31 -8.22 -2.09
CA PRO A 98 3.60 -8.17 -1.39
C PRO A 98 4.80 -7.68 -2.19
N THR A 99 4.66 -7.45 -3.50
CA THR A 99 5.76 -7.01 -4.39
C THR A 99 7.09 -7.73 -4.11
N LEU A 100 7.09 -9.07 -4.03
CA LEU A 100 8.19 -9.90 -3.48
C LEU A 100 9.60 -9.62 -4.07
N ASN A 101 9.69 -9.02 -5.25
CA ASN A 101 10.94 -8.58 -5.85
C ASN A 101 11.62 -7.45 -5.04
N VAL A 102 10.85 -6.59 -4.37
CA VAL A 102 11.31 -5.42 -3.58
C VAL A 102 10.87 -5.52 -2.11
N GLY A 103 10.84 -6.74 -1.56
CA GLY A 103 10.39 -7.01 -0.19
C GLY A 103 11.31 -6.45 0.90
N TYR A 104 10.81 -6.38 2.13
CA TYR A 104 11.58 -5.87 3.28
C TYR A 104 12.28 -6.98 4.08
N GLY A 105 13.36 -6.64 4.78
CA GLY A 105 13.93 -7.44 5.87
C GLY A 105 14.88 -8.59 5.49
N GLY A 106 15.13 -8.83 4.21
CA GLY A 106 16.05 -9.88 3.73
C GLY A 106 16.66 -9.57 2.35
N LEU A 107 17.31 -10.57 1.74
CA LEU A 107 17.70 -10.51 0.32
C LEU A 107 16.42 -10.46 -0.52
N ASP A 108 16.07 -9.27 -0.98
CA ASP A 108 15.00 -9.09 -1.95
C ASP A 108 15.42 -9.59 -3.34
N GLY A 109 14.44 -9.77 -4.23
CA GLY A 109 14.69 -10.23 -5.59
C GLY A 109 15.55 -9.26 -6.39
N GLU A 110 15.38 -7.96 -6.16
CA GLU A 110 16.08 -6.90 -6.87
C GLU A 110 17.59 -7.03 -6.66
N HIS A 111 18.04 -7.07 -5.41
CA HIS A 111 19.44 -7.25 -5.06
C HIS A 111 19.97 -8.63 -5.45
N TYR A 112 19.14 -9.68 -5.38
CA TYR A 112 19.53 -11.01 -5.86
C TYR A 112 19.94 -10.98 -7.34
N TRP A 113 19.14 -10.34 -8.19
CA TRP A 113 19.38 -10.25 -9.63
C TRP A 113 20.51 -9.28 -9.97
N TYR A 114 20.60 -8.15 -9.27
CA TYR A 114 21.69 -7.17 -9.43
C TYR A 114 23.06 -7.80 -9.14
N ALA A 115 23.14 -8.68 -8.14
CA ALA A 115 24.37 -9.37 -7.77
C ALA A 115 24.80 -10.47 -8.76
N ARG A 116 23.88 -10.99 -9.59
CA ARG A 116 24.10 -12.21 -10.40
C ARG A 116 24.03 -11.99 -11.89
N THR A 117 23.47 -10.87 -12.32
CA THR A 117 23.21 -10.59 -13.73
C THR A 117 23.49 -9.13 -14.03
N GLU A 118 23.88 -8.85 -15.27
CA GLU A 118 23.94 -7.48 -15.79
C GLU A 118 22.54 -7.04 -16.22
N VAL A 119 21.63 -6.89 -15.25
CA VAL A 119 20.22 -6.49 -15.48
C VAL A 119 20.07 -5.31 -16.44
N TRP A 120 20.99 -4.33 -16.39
CA TRP A 120 21.00 -3.16 -17.28
C TRP A 120 21.22 -3.50 -18.76
N LYS A 121 21.73 -4.70 -19.09
CA LYS A 121 21.83 -5.22 -20.46
C LYS A 121 20.55 -5.94 -20.93
N HIS A 122 19.56 -6.14 -20.07
CA HIS A 122 18.35 -6.88 -20.43
C HIS A 122 17.57 -6.11 -21.52
N PRO A 123 17.20 -6.73 -22.66
CA PRO A 123 16.63 -6.02 -23.82
C PRO A 123 15.37 -5.22 -23.52
N LEU A 124 14.54 -5.67 -22.57
CA LEU A 124 13.38 -4.90 -22.14
C LEU A 124 13.79 -3.67 -21.33
N LEU A 125 14.74 -3.81 -20.41
CA LEU A 125 15.15 -2.70 -19.56
C LEU A 125 15.85 -1.63 -20.39
N SER A 126 16.84 -2.02 -21.20
CA SER A 126 17.61 -1.11 -22.06
C SER A 126 16.79 -0.42 -23.15
N ARG A 127 15.56 -0.88 -23.40
CA ARG A 127 14.65 -0.28 -24.38
C ARG A 127 13.79 0.83 -23.78
N TYR A 128 13.48 0.75 -22.49
CA TYR A 128 12.49 1.62 -21.83
C TYR A 128 13.06 2.46 -20.68
N VAL A 129 14.28 2.19 -20.22
CA VAL A 129 15.04 2.95 -19.22
C VAL A 129 16.35 3.41 -19.84
#